data_AF-A0A2G7G5S4-F1
#
_entry.id   AF-A0A2G7G5S4-F1
#
_cell.length_a   1.000
_cell.length_b   1.000
_cell.length_c   1.000
_cell.angle_alpha   90.00
_cell.angle_beta   90.00
_cell.angle_gamma   90.00
#
_symmetry.space_group_name_H-M   'P 1'
#
loop_
_entity.id
_entity.type
_entity.pdbx_description
1 polymer ?
#
loop_
_entity_poly.entity_id
_entity_poly.type
_entity_poly.pdbx_seq_one_letter_code
_entity_poly.pdbx_strand_id
1 'polypeptide(L)'
;MVRTTIRNILAALDFLHTDAQIIHTGWYQFFNKDLTAIEITESIDLQPSNILLGIKDNSILSKFEEAEFEAPVPRKTLEDRTVYLSRPLPLSYGTPVLCDLGEARLGTDQQKGDIMPDIYRAPEVILDISWDYKVDIWNVGMVIWDLFEHRHLFRARDPEGNLNDGYHLAEMQAVLGAAPPALLARSERSLQFWDENGKWKGTAPVPDYNLEALEQRLQGDEKGDFLRFLRRMLCWLPEERATAKELLFDPWLMHGLFK
;
A
#
# COMPACT_ATOMS: atom_id res chain seq x y z
N MET A 1 -6.72 11.39 13.39
CA MET A 1 -7.19 11.16 12.00
C MET A 1 -6.61 9.86 11.44
N VAL A 2 -5.27 9.72 11.34
CA VAL A 2 -4.61 8.54 10.73
C VAL A 2 -5.06 7.20 11.34
N ARG A 3 -5.05 7.05 12.68
CA ARG A 3 -5.55 5.82 13.35
C ARG A 3 -7.03 5.52 13.07
N THR A 4 -7.86 6.55 12.82
CA THR A 4 -9.26 6.35 12.42
C THR A 4 -9.36 5.85 11.00
N THR A 5 -8.55 6.39 10.09
CA THR A 5 -8.47 5.90 8.70
C THR A 5 -8.03 4.45 8.65
N ILE A 6 -6.95 4.09 9.36
CA ILE A 6 -6.44 2.72 9.44
C ILE A 6 -7.52 1.76 9.95
N ARG A 7 -8.26 2.13 11.00
CA ARG A 7 -9.38 1.31 11.51
C ARG A 7 -10.44 1.03 10.45
N ASN A 8 -10.83 2.03 9.67
CA ASN A 8 -11.84 1.82 8.63
C ASN A 8 -11.32 0.94 7.49
N ILE A 9 -10.05 1.11 7.08
CA ILE A 9 -9.42 0.24 6.07
C ILE A 9 -9.41 -1.22 6.57
N LEU A 10 -8.93 -1.44 7.79
CA LEU A 10 -8.86 -2.79 8.36
C LEU A 10 -10.26 -3.40 8.56
N ALA A 11 -11.27 -2.61 8.91
CA ALA A 11 -12.65 -3.09 9.00
C ALA A 11 -13.21 -3.47 7.62
N ALA A 12 -12.91 -2.70 6.57
CA ALA A 12 -13.29 -3.03 5.21
C ALA A 12 -12.57 -4.30 4.72
N LEU A 13 -11.27 -4.43 4.97
CA LEU A 13 -10.51 -5.62 4.61
C LEU A 13 -10.98 -6.86 5.39
N ASP A 14 -11.31 -6.74 6.68
CA ASP A 14 -11.87 -7.86 7.44
C ASP A 14 -13.15 -8.37 6.79
N PHE A 15 -14.05 -7.48 6.41
CA PHE A 15 -15.26 -7.84 5.66
C PHE A 15 -14.93 -8.49 4.30
N LEU A 16 -14.02 -7.90 3.52
CA LEU A 16 -13.64 -8.45 2.21
C LEU A 16 -13.06 -9.86 2.34
N HIS A 17 -12.14 -10.06 3.29
CA HIS A 17 -11.42 -11.33 3.47
C HIS A 17 -12.29 -12.41 4.11
N THR A 18 -13.15 -12.06 5.07
CA THR A 18 -13.92 -13.06 5.84
C THR A 18 -15.31 -13.32 5.29
N ASP A 19 -16.06 -12.27 4.97
CA ASP A 19 -17.46 -12.39 4.55
C ASP A 19 -17.60 -12.42 3.02
N ALA A 20 -16.91 -11.52 2.31
CA ALA A 20 -17.05 -11.39 0.87
C ALA A 20 -16.17 -12.37 0.08
N GLN A 21 -15.13 -12.93 0.70
CA GLN A 21 -14.14 -13.81 0.07
C GLN A 21 -13.49 -13.14 -1.16
N ILE A 22 -13.06 -11.90 -0.99
CA ILE A 22 -12.44 -11.04 -2.00
C ILE A 22 -11.08 -10.56 -1.51
N ILE A 23 -10.08 -10.57 -2.39
CA ILE A 23 -8.77 -9.93 -2.18
C ILE A 23 -8.72 -8.66 -3.02
N HIS A 24 -8.29 -7.54 -2.45
CA HIS A 24 -8.31 -6.24 -3.12
C HIS A 24 -7.20 -6.09 -4.16
N THR A 25 -5.97 -6.52 -3.84
CA THR A 25 -4.81 -6.64 -4.77
C THR A 25 -4.41 -5.37 -5.56
N GLY A 26 -4.74 -4.17 -5.08
CA GLY A 26 -4.78 -2.91 -5.87
C GLY A 26 -3.64 -2.69 -6.89
N TRP A 27 -3.97 -2.18 -8.08
CA TRP A 27 -3.04 -1.88 -9.19
C TRP A 27 -3.56 -0.69 -10.03
N TYR A 28 -2.71 0.29 -10.40
CA TYR A 28 -2.92 1.09 -11.60
C TYR A 28 -1.61 1.41 -12.37
N GLN A 29 -1.66 1.23 -13.69
CA GLN A 29 -0.62 1.63 -14.64
C GLN A 29 -0.99 3.00 -15.24
N PHE A 30 -0.14 4.04 -15.12
CA PHE A 30 -0.23 5.19 -16.03
C PHE A 30 0.64 4.96 -17.28
N PHE A 31 -0.01 4.77 -18.42
CA PHE A 31 0.59 5.09 -19.72
C PHE A 31 0.52 6.61 -19.92
N ASN A 32 1.66 7.27 -20.12
CA ASN A 32 1.69 8.56 -20.80
C ASN A 32 2.60 8.44 -22.02
N LYS A 33 1.99 8.22 -23.20
CA LYS A 33 2.62 8.57 -24.47
C LYS A 33 2.34 10.05 -24.66
N ASP A 34 3.41 10.81 -24.78
CA ASP A 34 3.45 12.25 -25.07
C ASP A 34 3.41 13.14 -23.82
N LEU A 35 4.60 13.46 -23.29
CA LEU A 35 5.07 14.83 -23.02
C LEU A 35 6.52 14.79 -22.52
N THR A 36 7.40 15.46 -23.25
CA THR A 36 8.81 15.64 -22.92
C THR A 36 8.95 16.53 -21.68
N ALA A 37 9.59 16.01 -20.65
CA ALA A 37 9.79 16.57 -19.30
C ALA A 37 8.61 16.35 -18.34
N ILE A 38 8.74 15.30 -17.53
CA ILE A 38 7.86 14.92 -16.42
C ILE A 38 8.71 14.97 -15.14
N GLU A 39 8.40 15.90 -14.24
CA GLU A 39 8.72 15.71 -12.82
C GLU A 39 7.78 14.63 -12.30
N ILE A 40 8.35 13.50 -11.91
CA ILE A 40 7.65 12.34 -11.37
C ILE A 40 7.05 12.77 -10.02
N THR A 41 5.76 13.06 -9.99
CA THR A 41 4.99 12.99 -8.75
C THR A 41 4.47 11.55 -8.65
N GLU A 42 5.15 10.74 -7.85
CA GLU A 42 4.81 9.33 -7.61
C GLU A 42 3.39 9.25 -7.02
N SER A 43 2.41 8.87 -7.85
CA SER A 43 1.07 8.51 -7.40
C SER A 43 1.14 7.08 -6.85
N ILE A 44 1.06 6.99 -5.52
CA ILE A 44 1.03 5.81 -4.66
C ILE A 44 -0.20 4.92 -5.00
N ASP A 45 -0.24 3.63 -4.62
CA ASP A 45 -1.35 2.74 -5.04
C ASP A 45 -1.97 1.91 -3.88
N LEU A 46 -1.81 2.44 -2.67
CA LEU A 46 -2.88 2.66 -1.71
C LEU A 46 -2.65 4.09 -1.18
N GLN A 47 -2.93 5.12 -2.00
CA GLN A 47 -2.87 6.50 -1.50
C GLN A 47 -4.13 6.83 -0.71
N PRO A 48 -4.10 7.94 0.03
CA PRO A 48 -5.31 8.71 0.35
C PRO A 48 -6.34 8.86 -0.79
N SER A 49 -6.00 8.60 -2.06
CA SER A 49 -6.90 8.62 -3.22
C SER A 49 -7.82 7.39 -3.34
N ASN A 50 -7.37 6.18 -2.96
CA ASN A 50 -8.21 4.95 -2.95
C ASN A 50 -9.07 4.83 -1.68
N ILE A 51 -8.97 5.85 -0.83
CA ILE A 51 -9.76 6.04 0.36
C ILE A 51 -10.63 7.27 0.11
N LEU A 52 -11.83 7.05 -0.41
CA LEU A 52 -12.76 8.16 -0.58
C LEU A 52 -13.19 8.65 0.81
N LEU A 53 -12.93 9.92 1.10
CA LEU A 53 -13.45 10.56 2.30
C LEU A 53 -14.92 10.91 2.04
N GLY A 54 -15.82 10.31 2.81
CA GLY A 54 -17.24 10.64 2.74
C GLY A 54 -17.48 12.14 2.97
N ILE A 55 -18.62 12.64 2.46
CA ILE A 55 -19.04 14.02 2.70
C ILE A 55 -19.88 14.04 3.97
N LYS A 56 -19.38 14.69 5.02
CA LYS A 56 -20.15 14.87 6.28
C LYS A 56 -20.99 16.15 6.25
N ASP A 57 -20.49 17.19 5.60
CA ASP A 57 -21.17 18.47 5.43
C ASP A 57 -21.60 18.65 3.98
N ASN A 58 -22.91 18.53 3.73
CA ASN A 58 -23.50 18.68 2.40
C ASN A 58 -23.35 20.10 1.85
N SER A 59 -23.01 21.11 2.67
CA SER A 59 -22.73 22.46 2.18
C SER A 59 -21.57 22.49 1.17
N ILE A 60 -20.67 21.50 1.22
CA ILE A 60 -19.58 21.34 0.24
C ILE A 60 -20.14 21.10 -1.17
N LEU A 61 -21.24 20.34 -1.30
CA LEU A 61 -21.88 20.08 -2.59
C LEU A 61 -22.52 21.36 -3.13
N SER A 62 -23.19 22.14 -2.28
CA SER A 62 -23.78 23.43 -2.67
C SER A 62 -22.72 24.42 -3.13
N LYS A 63 -21.58 24.52 -2.44
CA LYS A 63 -20.44 25.36 -2.87
C LYS A 63 -19.82 24.90 -4.18
N PHE A 64 -19.75 23.58 -4.39
CA PHE A 64 -19.24 23.02 -5.63
C PHE A 64 -20.13 23.35 -6.83
N GLU A 65 -21.45 23.25 -6.64
CA GLU A 65 -22.46 23.64 -7.63
C GLU A 65 -22.41 25.14 -7.92
N GLU A 66 -22.39 25.98 -6.88
CA GLU A 66 -22.30 27.44 -7.02
C GLU A 66 -21.03 27.86 -7.78
N ALA A 67 -19.88 27.26 -7.46
CA ALA A 67 -18.66 27.50 -8.21
C ALA A 67 -18.77 27.07 -9.69
N GLU A 68 -19.58 26.06 -10.03
CA GLU A 68 -19.73 25.58 -11.42
C GLU A 68 -20.63 26.51 -12.20
N PHE A 69 -21.61 27.09 -11.51
CA PHE A 69 -22.44 28.15 -12.05
C PHE A 69 -21.64 29.44 -12.29
N GLU A 70 -20.84 29.87 -11.31
CA GLU A 70 -20.05 31.11 -11.39
C GLU A 70 -18.90 31.02 -12.40
N ALA A 71 -18.20 29.87 -12.45
CA ALA A 71 -17.02 29.68 -13.29
C ALA A 71 -16.99 28.27 -13.90
N PRO A 72 -17.77 28.00 -14.96
CA PRO A 72 -17.89 26.67 -15.54
C PRO A 72 -16.55 26.07 -15.95
N VAL A 73 -16.33 24.79 -15.66
CA VAL A 73 -15.11 24.10 -16.09
C VAL A 73 -15.01 24.00 -17.61
N PRO A 74 -13.79 23.93 -18.17
CA PRO A 74 -13.61 23.56 -19.56
C PRO A 74 -14.36 22.28 -19.90
N ARG A 75 -15.09 22.31 -21.01
CA ARG A 75 -15.88 21.17 -21.49
C ARG A 75 -15.75 21.02 -23.00
N LYS A 76 -15.80 19.76 -23.45
CA LYS A 76 -15.82 19.38 -24.85
C LYS A 76 -17.17 18.76 -25.17
N THR A 77 -17.93 19.42 -26.03
CA THR A 77 -19.19 18.88 -26.56
C THR A 77 -18.90 18.01 -27.77
N LEU A 78 -19.35 16.76 -27.73
CA LEU A 78 -19.36 15.81 -28.83
C LEU A 78 -20.83 15.60 -29.27
N GLU A 79 -21.05 14.82 -30.33
CA GLU A 79 -22.40 14.57 -30.86
C GLU A 79 -23.31 13.83 -29.87
N ASP A 80 -22.74 12.92 -29.07
CA ASP A 80 -23.46 12.04 -28.14
C ASP A 80 -23.32 12.43 -26.66
N ARG A 81 -22.33 13.27 -26.31
CA ARG A 81 -22.01 13.59 -24.91
C ARG A 81 -21.23 14.88 -24.74
N THR A 82 -21.24 15.40 -23.52
CA THR A 82 -20.34 16.46 -23.10
C THR A 82 -19.33 15.90 -22.10
N VAL A 83 -18.04 16.09 -22.37
CA VAL A 83 -16.96 15.72 -21.47
C VAL A 83 -16.50 16.96 -20.71
N TYR A 84 -16.49 16.90 -19.39
CA TYR A 84 -16.09 18.00 -18.51
C TYR A 84 -14.71 17.72 -17.93
N LEU A 85 -13.88 18.75 -17.77
CA LEU A 85 -12.69 18.64 -16.95
C LEU A 85 -13.11 18.49 -15.49
N SER A 86 -12.61 17.46 -14.81
CA SER A 86 -12.91 17.24 -13.39
C SER A 86 -12.49 18.43 -12.54
N ARG A 87 -13.40 18.92 -11.70
CA ARG A 87 -13.10 19.93 -10.69
C ARG A 87 -12.72 19.27 -9.37
N PRO A 88 -11.66 19.74 -8.68
CA PRO A 88 -11.36 19.31 -7.33
C PRO A 88 -12.51 19.62 -6.36
N LEU A 89 -12.96 18.62 -5.59
CA LEU A 89 -13.87 18.84 -4.46
C LEU A 89 -13.09 19.38 -3.25
N PRO A 90 -13.67 20.33 -2.48
CA PRO A 90 -13.10 20.72 -1.20
C PRO A 90 -12.92 19.53 -0.26
N LEU A 91 -11.84 19.54 0.53
CA LEU A 91 -11.54 18.48 1.51
C LEU A 91 -12.73 18.28 2.47
N SER A 92 -13.20 17.03 2.58
CA SER A 92 -14.19 16.60 3.56
C SER A 92 -13.57 15.63 4.56
N TYR A 93 -14.15 15.55 5.76
CA TYR A 93 -13.68 14.70 6.86
C TYR A 93 -14.68 13.59 7.21
N GLY A 94 -15.47 13.12 6.25
CA GLY A 94 -16.38 12.00 6.48
C GLY A 94 -15.65 10.66 6.52
N THR A 95 -16.42 9.60 6.73
CA THR A 95 -15.89 8.25 6.91
C THR A 95 -15.10 7.81 5.66
N PRO A 96 -13.84 7.36 5.82
CA PRO A 96 -13.07 6.82 4.71
C PRO A 96 -13.67 5.50 4.22
N VAL A 97 -13.79 5.36 2.91
CA VAL A 97 -14.32 4.17 2.23
C VAL A 97 -13.24 3.59 1.32
N LEU A 98 -12.93 2.30 1.48
CA LEU A 98 -12.04 1.58 0.57
C LEU A 98 -12.74 1.43 -0.79
N CYS A 99 -12.06 1.80 -1.86
CA CYS A 99 -12.61 1.85 -3.22
C CYS A 99 -11.66 1.21 -4.23
N ASP A 100 -12.14 1.11 -5.48
CA ASP A 100 -11.43 0.54 -6.62
C ASP A 100 -11.12 -0.96 -6.51
N LEU A 101 -12.17 -1.75 -6.70
CA LEU A 101 -12.10 -3.21 -6.81
C LEU A 101 -11.87 -3.67 -8.27
N GLY A 102 -11.36 -2.80 -9.15
CA GLY A 102 -11.16 -3.13 -10.57
C GLY A 102 -10.23 -4.32 -10.78
N GLU A 103 -9.27 -4.51 -9.89
CA GLU A 103 -8.33 -5.63 -9.90
C GLU A 103 -8.58 -6.66 -8.81
N ALA A 104 -9.67 -6.55 -8.06
CA ALA A 104 -9.95 -7.49 -6.99
C ALA A 104 -10.06 -8.93 -7.51
N ARG A 105 -9.62 -9.91 -6.71
CA ARG A 105 -9.74 -11.34 -7.01
C ARG A 105 -10.74 -12.02 -6.08
N LEU A 106 -11.46 -12.99 -6.63
CA LEU A 106 -12.37 -13.85 -5.87
C LEU A 106 -11.61 -15.01 -5.23
N GLY A 107 -12.05 -15.42 -4.05
CA GLY A 107 -11.38 -16.41 -3.21
C GLY A 107 -10.38 -15.76 -2.28
N THR A 108 -9.87 -16.54 -1.33
CA THR A 108 -8.97 -16.02 -0.27
C THR A 108 -7.60 -16.65 -0.30
N ASP A 109 -7.39 -17.72 -1.05
CA ASP A 109 -6.19 -18.55 -1.01
C ASP A 109 -5.69 -18.95 -2.40
N GLN A 110 -4.41 -19.36 -2.45
CA GLN A 110 -3.73 -19.98 -3.60
C GLN A 110 -3.87 -19.25 -4.95
N GLN A 111 -3.85 -17.92 -4.91
CA GLN A 111 -3.85 -17.09 -6.10
C GLN A 111 -2.46 -17.02 -6.74
N LYS A 112 -2.41 -16.60 -8.01
CA LYS A 112 -1.20 -16.41 -8.79
C LYS A 112 -1.33 -15.18 -9.68
N GLY A 113 -0.20 -14.69 -10.18
CA GLY A 113 -0.14 -13.58 -11.11
C GLY A 113 0.52 -12.35 -10.48
N ASP A 114 0.91 -11.43 -11.36
CA ASP A 114 1.51 -10.15 -11.01
C ASP A 114 0.40 -9.18 -10.58
N ILE A 115 0.48 -8.77 -9.33
CA ILE A 115 -0.44 -7.84 -8.66
C ILE A 115 0.39 -6.87 -7.82
N MET A 116 -0.27 -5.85 -7.27
CA MET A 116 0.36 -4.76 -6.53
C MET A 116 1.30 -3.88 -7.37
N PRO A 117 1.31 -2.57 -7.09
CA PRO A 117 2.25 -1.64 -7.72
C PRO A 117 3.68 -1.92 -7.23
N ASP A 118 4.65 -1.51 -8.05
CA ASP A 118 6.05 -1.96 -7.97
C ASP A 118 6.67 -1.94 -6.55
N ILE A 119 6.70 -0.78 -5.88
CA ILE A 119 7.35 -0.63 -4.56
C ILE A 119 6.52 -1.19 -3.40
N TYR A 120 5.27 -1.60 -3.63
CA TYR A 120 4.38 -2.17 -2.61
C TYR A 120 4.24 -3.69 -2.73
N ARG A 121 4.83 -4.29 -3.77
CA ARG A 121 4.75 -5.75 -3.97
C ARG A 121 5.27 -6.48 -2.73
N ALA A 122 4.44 -7.39 -2.21
CA ALA A 122 4.82 -8.31 -1.16
C ALA A 122 5.90 -9.30 -1.65
N PRO A 123 6.74 -9.84 -0.75
CA PRO A 123 7.85 -10.72 -1.13
C PRO A 123 7.39 -11.95 -1.91
N GLU A 124 6.24 -12.54 -1.57
CA GLU A 124 5.66 -13.67 -2.28
C GLU A 124 5.31 -13.35 -3.73
N VAL A 125 4.91 -12.11 -4.03
CA VAL A 125 4.61 -11.71 -5.42
C VAL A 125 5.88 -11.45 -6.21
N ILE A 126 6.88 -10.78 -5.62
CA ILE A 126 8.20 -10.59 -6.26
C ILE A 126 8.87 -11.94 -6.56
N LEU A 127 8.67 -12.93 -5.69
CA LEU A 127 9.23 -14.27 -5.81
C LEU A 127 8.36 -15.23 -6.61
N ASP A 128 7.24 -14.80 -7.21
CA ASP A 128 6.33 -15.68 -7.97
C ASP A 128 5.85 -16.90 -7.15
N ILE A 129 5.62 -16.69 -5.86
CA ILE A 129 5.01 -17.65 -4.94
C ILE A 129 3.49 -17.44 -4.97
N SER A 130 2.72 -18.52 -4.82
CA SER A 130 1.27 -18.38 -4.67
C SER A 130 0.93 -17.52 -3.45
N TRP A 131 0.01 -16.59 -3.63
CA TRP A 131 -0.35 -15.62 -2.61
C TRP A 131 -1.82 -15.76 -2.21
N ASP A 132 -2.17 -15.13 -1.09
CA ASP A 132 -3.49 -15.16 -0.49
C ASP A 132 -3.90 -13.74 -0.07
N TYR A 133 -4.99 -13.58 0.68
CA TYR A 133 -5.47 -12.27 1.11
C TYR A 133 -4.47 -11.46 1.97
N LYS A 134 -3.39 -12.07 2.47
CA LYS A 134 -2.35 -11.40 3.28
C LYS A 134 -1.48 -10.44 2.48
N VAL A 135 -1.57 -10.43 1.16
CA VAL A 135 -0.98 -9.36 0.32
C VAL A 135 -1.59 -8.00 0.63
N ASP A 136 -2.89 -7.94 0.92
CA ASP A 136 -3.56 -6.69 1.30
C ASP A 136 -3.05 -6.22 2.67
N ILE A 137 -2.75 -7.15 3.59
CA ILE A 137 -2.20 -6.82 4.92
C ILE A 137 -0.79 -6.24 4.81
N TRP A 138 0.06 -6.82 3.95
CA TRP A 138 1.36 -6.25 3.63
C TRP A 138 1.23 -4.83 3.09
N ASN A 139 0.34 -4.63 2.11
CA ASN A 139 0.11 -3.34 1.49
C ASN A 139 -0.36 -2.29 2.53
N VAL A 140 -1.25 -2.66 3.46
CA VAL A 140 -1.62 -1.77 4.57
C VAL A 140 -0.41 -1.37 5.43
N GLY A 141 0.51 -2.29 5.72
CA GLY A 141 1.75 -1.97 6.45
C GLY A 141 2.60 -0.92 5.73
N MET A 142 2.77 -1.07 4.42
CA MET A 142 3.48 -0.11 3.57
C MET A 142 2.81 1.28 3.58
N VAL A 143 1.49 1.33 3.47
CA VAL A 143 0.72 2.59 3.45
C VAL A 143 0.77 3.30 4.79
N ILE A 144 0.70 2.55 5.88
CA ILE A 144 0.81 3.11 7.23
C ILE A 144 2.18 3.75 7.39
N TRP A 145 3.25 3.10 6.95
CA TRP A 145 4.57 3.70 6.96
C TRP A 145 4.60 5.03 6.21
N ASP A 146 4.14 5.04 4.95
CA ASP A 146 4.17 6.22 4.10
C ASP A 146 3.38 7.40 4.67
N LEU A 147 2.20 7.13 5.25
CA LEU A 147 1.37 8.14 5.90
C LEU A 147 2.02 8.72 7.15
N PHE A 148 2.79 7.92 7.89
CA PHE A 148 3.46 8.36 9.10
C PHE A 148 4.76 9.08 8.79
N GLU A 149 5.66 8.45 8.01
CA GLU A 149 7.02 8.92 7.72
C GLU A 149 7.11 9.92 6.56
N HIS A 150 6.06 10.05 5.73
CA HIS A 150 6.02 10.90 4.52
C HIS A 150 7.08 10.53 3.49
N ARG A 151 7.49 9.26 3.49
CA ARG A 151 8.43 8.67 2.53
C ARG A 151 8.18 7.17 2.41
N HIS A 152 8.49 6.62 1.25
CA HIS A 152 8.42 5.18 1.00
C HIS A 152 9.38 4.38 1.89
N LEU A 153 8.92 3.24 2.38
CA LEU A 153 9.75 2.30 3.14
C LEU A 153 10.84 1.67 2.27
N PHE A 154 10.47 1.33 1.03
CA PHE A 154 11.36 0.76 0.02
C PHE A 154 11.42 1.68 -1.20
N ARG A 155 12.60 1.78 -1.82
CA ARG A 155 12.78 2.47 -3.09
C ARG A 155 12.66 1.52 -4.26
N ALA A 156 13.11 0.28 -4.08
CA ALA A 156 13.11 -0.78 -5.10
C ALA A 156 13.77 -0.36 -6.43
N ARG A 157 14.82 0.47 -6.38
CA ARG A 157 15.49 1.01 -7.59
C ARG A 157 16.97 0.68 -7.63
N ASP A 158 17.48 0.41 -8.82
CA ASP A 158 18.90 0.29 -9.12
C ASP A 158 19.61 1.67 -9.13
N PRO A 159 20.95 1.72 -9.26
CA PRO A 159 21.71 2.99 -9.28
C PRO A 159 21.34 3.91 -10.43
N GLU A 160 20.79 3.35 -11.52
CA GLU A 160 20.28 4.08 -12.68
C GLU A 160 18.85 4.63 -12.47
N GLY A 161 18.19 4.26 -11.36
CA GLY A 161 16.86 4.71 -10.98
C GLY A 161 15.72 3.85 -11.53
N ASN A 162 16.02 2.71 -12.16
CA ASN A 162 15.01 1.79 -12.67
C ASN A 162 14.53 0.85 -11.56
N LEU A 163 13.26 0.47 -11.62
CA LEU A 163 12.70 -0.51 -10.69
C LEU A 163 13.39 -1.86 -10.83
N ASN A 164 13.76 -2.47 -9.71
CA ASN A 164 14.55 -3.68 -9.67
C ASN A 164 14.22 -4.55 -8.44
N ASP A 165 13.73 -5.77 -8.70
CA ASP A 165 13.36 -6.73 -7.65
C ASP A 165 14.53 -7.09 -6.73
N GLY A 166 15.76 -7.16 -7.24
CA GLY A 166 16.94 -7.47 -6.44
C GLY A 166 17.26 -6.37 -5.43
N TYR A 167 17.13 -5.10 -5.83
CA TYR A 167 17.25 -3.98 -4.90
C TYR A 167 16.10 -3.98 -3.90
N HIS A 168 14.87 -4.25 -4.34
CA HIS A 168 13.72 -4.33 -3.46
C HIS A 168 13.90 -5.38 -2.36
N LEU A 169 14.27 -6.61 -2.73
CA LEU A 169 14.50 -7.71 -1.79
C LEU A 169 15.71 -7.45 -0.86
N ALA A 170 16.73 -6.72 -1.33
CA ALA A 170 17.86 -6.30 -0.49
C ALA A 170 17.42 -5.30 0.59
N GLU A 171 16.57 -4.33 0.24
CA GLU A 171 15.99 -3.40 1.21
C GLU A 171 15.06 -4.12 2.20
N MET A 172 14.26 -5.08 1.73
CA MET A 172 13.46 -5.94 2.61
C MET A 172 14.36 -6.73 3.58
N GLN A 173 15.53 -7.21 3.14
CA GLN A 173 16.50 -7.89 4.02
C GLN A 173 17.03 -6.98 5.13
N ALA A 174 17.27 -5.70 4.82
CA ALA A 174 17.71 -4.72 5.81
C ALA A 174 16.62 -4.43 6.86
N VAL A 175 15.35 -4.34 6.42
CA VAL A 175 14.21 -3.99 7.29
C VAL A 175 13.68 -5.18 8.10
N LEU A 176 13.57 -6.36 7.48
CA LEU A 176 12.94 -7.55 8.04
C LEU A 176 13.96 -8.58 8.58
N GLY A 177 15.23 -8.42 8.24
CA GLY A 177 16.26 -9.43 8.48
C GLY A 177 16.30 -10.51 7.40
N ALA A 178 17.02 -11.60 7.69
CA ALA A 178 17.22 -12.70 6.76
C ALA A 178 15.90 -13.36 6.34
N ALA A 179 15.74 -13.61 5.05
CA ALA A 179 14.58 -14.31 4.50
C ALA A 179 14.58 -15.77 5.01
N PRO A 180 13.46 -16.29 5.56
CA PRO A 180 13.39 -17.64 6.08
C PRO A 180 13.60 -18.68 4.97
N PRO A 181 14.35 -19.77 5.23
CA PRO A 181 14.52 -20.86 4.25
C PRO A 181 13.19 -21.46 3.77
N ALA A 182 12.18 -21.48 4.64
CA ALA A 182 10.84 -21.95 4.31
C ALA A 182 10.12 -21.09 3.26
N LEU A 183 10.44 -19.80 3.16
CA LEU A 183 9.96 -18.92 2.08
C LEU A 183 10.74 -19.20 0.80
N LEU A 184 12.08 -19.22 0.89
CA LEU A 184 12.97 -19.39 -0.26
C LEU A 184 12.69 -20.71 -1.00
N ALA A 185 12.44 -21.79 -0.26
CA ALA A 185 12.11 -23.10 -0.82
C ALA A 185 10.80 -23.14 -1.63
N ARG A 186 9.92 -22.13 -1.53
CA ARG A 186 8.64 -22.08 -2.27
C ARG A 186 8.78 -21.60 -3.71
N SER A 187 9.94 -21.09 -4.11
CA SER A 187 10.15 -20.55 -5.46
C SER A 187 11.55 -20.77 -5.98
N GLU A 188 11.64 -21.24 -7.22
CA GLU A 188 12.90 -21.33 -7.97
C GLU A 188 13.49 -19.94 -8.27
N ARG A 189 12.64 -18.91 -8.37
CA ARG A 189 13.08 -17.51 -8.58
C ARG A 189 13.94 -17.01 -7.42
N SER A 190 13.78 -17.54 -6.22
CA SER A 190 14.61 -17.20 -5.06
C SER A 190 16.11 -17.44 -5.32
N LEU A 191 16.46 -18.44 -6.14
CA LEU A 191 17.83 -18.75 -6.53
C LEU A 191 18.48 -17.69 -7.41
N GLN A 192 17.77 -16.65 -7.82
CA GLN A 192 18.36 -15.47 -8.46
C GLN A 192 19.03 -14.54 -7.44
N PHE A 193 18.56 -14.55 -6.18
CA PHE A 193 18.96 -13.58 -5.16
C PHE A 193 19.65 -14.23 -3.95
N TRP A 194 19.35 -15.50 -3.65
CA TRP A 194 20.00 -16.27 -2.58
C TRP A 194 20.73 -17.50 -3.12
N ASP A 195 21.78 -17.95 -2.42
CA ASP A 195 22.42 -19.24 -2.65
C ASP A 195 21.62 -20.39 -2.01
N GLU A 196 22.08 -21.63 -2.22
CA GLU A 196 21.43 -22.84 -1.69
C GLU A 196 21.39 -22.90 -0.15
N ASN A 197 22.22 -22.09 0.53
CA ASN A 197 22.22 -21.98 1.99
C ASN A 197 21.35 -20.81 2.49
N GLY A 198 20.63 -20.12 1.60
CA GLY A 198 19.83 -18.94 1.94
C GLY A 198 20.65 -17.68 2.22
N LYS A 199 21.92 -17.65 1.80
CA LYS A 199 22.76 -16.45 1.91
C LYS A 199 22.53 -15.54 0.71
N TRP A 200 22.40 -14.24 0.97
CA TRP A 200 22.27 -13.23 -0.08
C TRP A 200 23.46 -13.31 -1.05
N LYS A 201 23.14 -13.47 -2.34
CA LYS A 201 24.09 -13.43 -3.46
C LYS A 201 23.66 -12.44 -4.55
N GLY A 202 22.56 -11.71 -4.33
CA GLY A 202 22.06 -10.71 -5.25
C GLY A 202 23.10 -9.63 -5.52
N THR A 203 23.05 -9.06 -6.73
CA THR A 203 23.98 -8.00 -7.15
C THR A 203 23.77 -6.70 -6.37
N ALA A 204 22.56 -6.46 -5.87
CA ALA A 204 22.24 -5.34 -5.01
C ALA A 204 22.82 -5.55 -3.59
N PRO A 205 23.59 -4.59 -3.05
CA PRO A 205 24.05 -4.68 -1.67
C PRO A 205 22.87 -4.51 -0.71
N VAL A 206 22.81 -5.33 0.35
CA VAL A 206 21.87 -5.13 1.46
C VAL A 206 22.28 -3.84 2.20
N PRO A 207 21.39 -2.83 2.28
CA PRO A 207 21.71 -1.58 2.96
C PRO A 207 21.99 -1.77 4.46
N ASP A 208 22.88 -0.94 5.01
CA ASP A 208 23.22 -0.92 6.44
C ASP A 208 22.28 0.03 7.22
N TYR A 209 20.99 -0.30 7.20
CA TYR A 209 19.97 0.31 8.06
C TYR A 209 18.96 -0.75 8.50
N ASN A 210 18.12 -0.41 9.47
CA ASN A 210 16.99 -1.24 9.88
C ASN A 210 15.74 -0.37 10.09
N LEU A 211 14.61 -1.03 10.36
CA LEU A 211 13.33 -0.34 10.57
C LEU A 211 13.42 0.72 11.68
N GLU A 212 14.14 0.44 12.78
CA GLU A 212 14.37 1.38 13.87
C GLU A 212 15.12 2.64 13.42
N ALA A 213 16.16 2.50 12.60
CA ALA A 213 16.95 3.62 12.10
C ALA A 213 16.17 4.47 11.08
N LEU A 214 15.28 3.82 10.32
CA LEU A 214 14.41 4.47 9.36
C LEU A 214 13.28 5.25 10.04
N GLU A 215 12.76 4.82 11.19
CA GLU A 215 11.70 5.56 11.88
C GLU A 215 12.28 6.79 12.59
N GLN A 216 11.98 7.99 12.08
CA GLN A 216 12.61 9.23 12.56
C GLN A 216 11.63 10.19 13.27
N ARG A 217 10.32 9.93 13.24
CA ARG A 217 9.31 10.86 13.76
C ARG A 217 8.89 10.56 15.18
N LEU A 218 8.83 9.28 15.55
CA LEU A 218 8.44 8.85 16.89
C LEU A 218 9.65 8.62 17.80
N GLN A 219 9.45 8.68 19.12
CA GLN A 219 10.48 8.42 20.13
C GLN A 219 9.93 7.59 21.30
N GLY A 220 10.84 6.98 22.07
CA GLY A 220 10.50 6.23 23.27
C GLY A 220 9.51 5.08 23.03
N ASP A 221 8.58 4.90 23.98
CA ASP A 221 7.60 3.81 23.95
C ASP A 221 6.66 3.88 22.74
N GLU A 222 6.30 5.09 22.28
CA GLU A 222 5.42 5.26 21.13
C GLU A 222 6.06 4.74 19.84
N LYS A 223 7.37 4.95 19.67
CA LYS A 223 8.13 4.36 18.56
C LYS A 223 8.14 2.84 18.66
N GLY A 224 8.41 2.29 19.84
CA GLY A 224 8.40 0.85 20.07
C GLY A 224 7.05 0.21 19.74
N ASP A 225 5.95 0.84 20.18
CA ASP A 225 4.59 0.38 19.92
C ASP A 225 4.23 0.43 18.43
N PHE A 226 4.60 1.51 17.73
CA PHE A 226 4.38 1.65 16.29
C PHE A 226 5.14 0.60 15.48
N LEU A 227 6.43 0.41 15.77
CA LEU A 227 7.25 -0.58 15.07
C LEU A 227 6.78 -2.01 15.34
N ARG A 228 6.32 -2.31 16.56
CA ARG A 228 5.68 -3.59 16.87
C ARG A 228 4.43 -3.80 16.03
N PHE A 229 3.59 -2.78 15.88
CA PHE A 229 2.39 -2.85 15.06
C PHE A 229 2.73 -3.11 13.57
N LEU A 230 3.71 -2.40 13.01
CA LEU A 230 4.17 -2.62 11.63
C LEU A 230 4.69 -4.04 11.39
N ARG A 231 5.45 -4.60 12.33
CA ARG A 231 5.98 -5.97 12.25
C ARG A 231 4.91 -7.05 12.23
N ARG A 232 3.67 -6.76 12.64
CA ARG A 232 2.55 -7.69 12.49
C ARG A 232 2.00 -7.74 11.06
N MET A 233 2.36 -6.79 10.21
CA MET A 233 1.94 -6.70 8.80
C MET A 233 3.09 -7.02 7.84
N LEU A 234 4.30 -6.55 8.17
CA LEU A 234 5.50 -6.70 7.35
C LEU A 234 6.28 -7.95 7.79
N CYS A 235 5.86 -9.11 7.30
CA CYS A 235 6.53 -10.40 7.52
C CYS A 235 6.89 -11.05 6.18
N TRP A 236 8.01 -11.78 6.16
CA TRP A 236 8.44 -12.57 5.02
C TRP A 236 7.41 -13.65 4.64
N LEU A 237 6.93 -14.40 5.63
CA LEU A 237 5.94 -15.44 5.45
C LEU A 237 4.52 -14.84 5.56
N PRO A 238 3.65 -15.00 4.54
CA PRO A 238 2.28 -14.48 4.58
C PRO A 238 1.49 -14.96 5.79
N GLU A 239 1.68 -16.23 6.18
CA GLU A 239 0.98 -16.85 7.31
C GLU A 239 1.39 -16.27 8.69
N GLU A 240 2.52 -15.59 8.80
CA GLU A 240 2.96 -14.93 10.04
C GLU A 240 2.34 -13.53 10.20
N ARG A 241 1.81 -12.97 9.11
CA ARG A 241 1.13 -11.66 9.17
C ARG A 241 -0.17 -11.82 9.94
N ALA A 242 -0.54 -10.82 10.72
CA ALA A 242 -1.83 -10.76 11.39
C ALA A 242 -2.98 -10.66 10.37
N THR A 243 -4.20 -11.01 10.77
CA THR A 243 -5.42 -10.72 10.02
C THR A 243 -5.85 -9.27 10.23
N ALA A 244 -6.69 -8.74 9.34
CA ALA A 244 -7.24 -7.39 9.49
C ALA A 244 -7.98 -7.23 10.83
N LYS A 245 -8.76 -8.25 11.22
CA LYS A 245 -9.43 -8.32 12.54
C LYS A 245 -8.47 -8.21 13.71
N GLU A 246 -7.38 -8.96 13.71
CA GLU A 246 -6.42 -8.94 14.81
C GLU A 246 -5.65 -7.61 14.90
N LEU A 247 -5.51 -6.90 13.78
CA LEU A 247 -4.90 -5.57 13.72
C LEU A 247 -5.88 -4.49 14.20
N LEU A 248 -7.19 -4.64 13.97
CA LEU A 248 -8.22 -3.72 14.48
C LEU A 248 -8.15 -3.57 15.99
N PHE A 249 -7.86 -4.66 16.70
CA PHE A 249 -7.78 -4.70 18.16
C PHE A 249 -6.34 -4.57 18.68
N ASP A 250 -5.38 -4.18 17.84
CA ASP A 250 -4.02 -3.98 18.29
C ASP A 250 -3.92 -2.85 19.33
N PRO A 251 -3.15 -3.01 20.42
CA PRO A 251 -2.99 -1.98 21.45
C PRO A 251 -2.61 -0.61 20.91
N TRP A 252 -1.75 -0.53 19.88
CA TRP A 252 -1.34 0.75 19.29
C TRP A 252 -2.51 1.47 18.63
N LEU A 253 -3.37 0.71 17.93
CA LEU A 253 -4.52 1.25 17.22
C LEU A 253 -5.67 1.61 18.17
N MET A 254 -5.82 0.84 19.25
CA MET A 254 -6.85 1.05 20.28
C MET A 254 -6.50 2.15 21.29
N HIS A 255 -5.24 2.58 21.34
CA HIS A 255 -4.79 3.61 22.27
C HIS A 255 -5.59 4.92 22.11
N GLY A 256 -6.27 5.33 23.19
CA GLY A 256 -7.05 6.56 23.27
C GLY A 256 -8.53 6.43 22.92
N LEU A 257 -9.04 5.23 22.59
CA LEU A 257 -10.47 5.01 22.30
C LEU A 257 -11.34 4.74 23.52
N PHE A 258 -10.75 4.36 24.66
CA PHE A 258 -11.46 4.04 25.90
C PHE A 258 -11.08 4.96 27.06
N LYS A 259 -10.78 6.24 26.78
CA LYS A 259 -10.57 7.25 27.81
C LYS A 259 -11.85 8.01 28.10
#